data_AF-A0A955K0I3-F1
#
_entry.id   AF-A0A955K0I3-F1
#
_cell.length_a   1.000
_cell.length_b   1.000
_cell.length_c   1.000
_cell.angle_alpha   90.00
_cell.angle_beta   90.00
_cell.angle_gamma   90.00
#
_symmetry.space_group_name_H-M   'P 1'
#
loop_
_entity.id
_entity.type
_entity.pdbx_description
1 polymer ?
#
loop_
_entity_poly.entity_id
_entity_poly.type
_entity_poly.pdbx_seq_one_letter_code
_entity_poly.pdbx_strand_id
1 'polypeptide(L)'
;MGEALYRKYRPKSFDDVVGQDHIIKTLKNAIKSGRISHGYLLSGPRGVGKTSVARIIAYTINDTHYNDPNASLDIIEIDAASNRRIDEIRELRDKVNIAPSSSKYKVYIIDEVHMLTKEAFNALLKTLEEPPKHAVFILATTEAHKLPETIISRTQHFTFKLIPKKKTTEHLKALSKKESIKATDEALELIAHYGQGSFRDSVSLLDQASGIEGEINEYSILELVGAPNSDYAKSLLNICTNGNLKELLKKIDSYRSDGTNPAILSEQLLQLIRQRIASDNRSSHDIELMKRLIEVPASYDPDQALELSLISYSLNFISPLKNQSQVTKQSSATVIEASKIPPKKSKTKKQSDQKSNLTAEVWQDVLNQIKSKHNTLHGIAKMAEAEVSDGTLRLTLPYEFHKNRLQEKANLNIISSITQSITGDNPSIEITVKKNYDNKQSNDSEPTSNSLEVVSKIFGGGEVLD
;
A
#
# COMPACT_ATOMS: atom_id res chain seq x y z
N MET A 1 -7.69 32.89 -8.48
CA MET A 1 -8.31 31.75 -7.76
C MET A 1 -8.45 32.13 -6.30
N GLY A 2 -9.48 31.65 -5.61
CA GLY A 2 -9.61 31.82 -4.15
C GLY A 2 -8.64 30.93 -3.37
N GLU A 3 -8.50 31.17 -2.06
CA GLU A 3 -7.87 30.20 -1.17
C GLU A 3 -8.85 29.07 -0.87
N ALA A 4 -8.44 27.82 -1.13
CA ALA A 4 -9.24 26.62 -0.86
C ALA A 4 -9.69 26.55 0.63
N LEU A 5 -10.94 26.15 0.85
CA LEU A 5 -11.63 26.22 2.15
C LEU A 5 -10.87 25.47 3.26
N TYR A 6 -10.25 24.34 2.93
CA TYR A 6 -9.47 23.53 3.88
C TYR A 6 -8.18 24.22 4.39
N ARG A 7 -7.74 25.30 3.71
CA ARG A 7 -6.65 26.18 4.15
C ARG A 7 -7.21 27.38 4.90
N LYS A 8 -8.19 28.08 4.30
CA LYS A 8 -8.88 29.27 4.86
C LYS A 8 -9.43 29.02 6.27
N TYR A 9 -10.00 27.83 6.50
CA TYR A 9 -10.56 27.40 7.80
C TYR A 9 -9.67 26.40 8.56
N ARG A 10 -8.35 26.38 8.30
CA ARG A 10 -7.42 25.63 9.15
C ARG A 10 -7.50 26.14 10.60
N PRO A 11 -7.70 25.26 11.62
CA PRO A 11 -7.70 25.64 13.03
C PRO A 11 -6.46 26.46 13.42
N LYS A 12 -6.68 27.58 14.13
CA LYS A 12 -5.63 28.53 14.56
C LYS A 12 -5.39 28.51 16.07
N SER A 13 -6.40 28.08 16.84
CA SER A 13 -6.34 27.84 18.27
C SER A 13 -6.72 26.39 18.60
N PHE A 14 -6.41 25.95 19.81
CA PHE A 14 -6.86 24.64 20.30
C PHE A 14 -8.39 24.50 20.39
N ASP A 15 -9.14 25.61 20.49
CA ASP A 15 -10.61 25.58 20.58
C ASP A 15 -11.30 25.45 19.21
N ASP A 16 -10.59 25.75 18.12
CA ASP A 16 -11.05 25.49 16.75
C ASP A 16 -10.94 23.99 16.36
N VAL A 17 -10.27 23.15 17.17
CA VAL A 17 -9.96 21.76 16.82
C VAL A 17 -11.10 20.82 17.23
N VAL A 18 -12.01 20.59 16.28
CA VAL A 18 -13.15 19.68 16.46
C VAL A 18 -12.69 18.21 16.52
N GLY A 19 -13.32 17.41 17.38
CA GLY A 19 -13.29 15.94 17.32
C GLY A 19 -12.15 15.25 18.07
N GLN A 20 -11.06 15.95 18.38
CA GLN A 20 -9.88 15.39 19.08
C GLN A 20 -9.86 15.72 20.59
N ASP A 21 -11.03 16.02 21.17
CA ASP A 21 -11.27 16.63 22.49
C ASP A 21 -10.31 16.15 23.62
N HIS A 22 -10.07 14.83 23.71
CA HIS A 22 -9.18 14.20 24.70
C HIS A 22 -7.67 14.54 24.56
N ILE A 23 -7.18 14.65 23.31
CA ILE A 23 -5.79 15.07 23.00
C ILE A 23 -5.65 16.55 23.36
N ILE A 24 -6.60 17.37 22.91
CA ILE A 24 -6.61 18.82 23.10
C ILE A 24 -6.64 19.18 24.59
N LYS A 25 -7.48 18.51 25.40
CA LYS A 25 -7.52 18.70 26.86
C LYS A 25 -6.18 18.37 27.52
N THR A 26 -5.53 17.28 27.10
CA THR A 26 -4.23 16.86 27.63
C THR A 26 -3.13 17.86 27.28
N LEU A 27 -3.03 18.28 26.01
CA LEU A 27 -2.07 19.28 25.55
C LEU A 27 -2.25 20.63 26.25
N LYS A 28 -3.49 21.15 26.32
CA LYS A 28 -3.81 22.39 27.06
C LYS A 28 -3.34 22.31 28.52
N ASN A 29 -3.59 21.19 29.20
CA ASN A 29 -3.19 21.01 30.60
C ASN A 29 -1.67 20.88 30.79
N ALA A 30 -0.98 20.21 29.87
CA ALA A 30 0.48 20.08 29.90
C ALA A 30 1.15 21.46 29.74
N ILE A 31 0.78 22.20 28.70
CA ILE A 31 1.33 23.53 28.40
C ILE A 31 1.03 24.52 29.54
N LYS A 32 -0.23 24.59 30.02
CA LYS A 32 -0.61 25.45 31.17
C LYS A 32 0.09 25.11 32.48
N SER A 33 0.60 23.89 32.64
CA SER A 33 1.39 23.49 33.83
C SER A 33 2.90 23.54 33.58
N GLY A 34 3.36 24.17 32.49
CA GLY A 34 4.77 24.29 32.14
C GLY A 34 5.46 22.99 31.72
N ARG A 35 4.72 21.87 31.65
CA ARG A 35 5.24 20.53 31.34
C ARG A 35 5.28 20.30 29.83
N ILE A 36 6.11 21.11 29.17
CA ILE A 36 6.40 21.03 27.75
C ILE A 36 7.39 19.88 27.52
N SER A 37 7.13 19.04 26.52
CA SER A 37 8.04 17.96 26.09
C SER A 37 9.08 18.50 25.12
N HIS A 38 10.27 17.91 25.12
CA HIS A 38 11.23 18.09 24.02
C HIS A 38 10.77 17.38 22.74
N GLY A 39 9.87 16.40 22.85
CA GLY A 39 9.40 15.58 21.72
C GLY A 39 7.92 15.22 21.82
N TYR A 40 7.20 15.43 20.72
CA TYR A 40 5.80 15.08 20.51
C TYR A 40 5.65 14.23 19.24
N LEU A 41 4.82 13.20 19.27
CA LEU A 41 4.48 12.38 18.10
C LEU A 41 2.95 12.39 17.89
N LEU A 42 2.51 13.03 16.82
CA LEU A 42 1.10 13.15 16.42
C LEU A 42 0.82 12.12 15.32
N SER A 43 0.22 10.98 15.65
CA SER A 43 -0.07 9.93 14.68
C SER A 43 -1.56 9.78 14.42
N GLY A 44 -1.93 9.33 13.22
CA GLY A 44 -3.29 8.95 12.89
C GLY A 44 -3.62 9.18 11.41
N PRO A 45 -4.86 8.92 10.97
CA PRO A 45 -5.25 9.02 9.56
C PRO A 45 -4.97 10.38 8.91
N ARG A 46 -5.05 10.46 7.58
CA ARG A 46 -4.90 11.75 6.88
C ARG A 46 -6.05 12.70 7.20
N GLY A 47 -5.79 14.01 7.15
CA GLY A 47 -6.82 15.05 7.27
C GLY A 47 -7.54 15.19 8.62
N VAL A 48 -7.17 14.42 9.66
CA VAL A 48 -7.76 14.49 11.02
C VAL A 48 -7.23 15.64 11.90
N GLY A 49 -6.38 16.52 11.35
CA GLY A 49 -5.91 17.74 12.02
C GLY A 49 -4.48 17.72 12.60
N LYS A 50 -3.68 16.66 12.37
CA LYS A 50 -2.32 16.48 12.95
C LYS A 50 -1.43 17.73 12.80
N THR A 51 -1.15 18.17 11.57
CA THR A 51 -0.29 19.32 11.24
C THR A 51 -0.86 20.64 11.76
N SER A 52 -2.20 20.79 11.77
CA SER A 52 -2.87 21.96 12.36
C SER A 52 -2.58 22.04 13.86
N VAL A 53 -2.71 20.93 14.59
CA VAL A 53 -2.38 20.85 16.01
C VAL A 53 -0.89 21.04 16.26
N ALA A 54 0.00 20.53 15.40
CA ALA A 54 1.44 20.79 15.50
C ALA A 54 1.77 22.29 15.49
N ARG A 55 1.22 23.05 14.52
CA ARG A 55 1.36 24.51 14.47
C ARG A 55 0.76 25.20 15.69
N ILE A 56 -0.42 24.77 16.14
CA ILE A 56 -1.07 25.34 17.34
C ILE A 56 -0.18 25.14 18.58
N ILE A 57 0.40 23.94 18.78
CA ILE A 57 1.37 23.69 19.86
C ILE A 57 2.55 24.67 19.72
N ALA A 58 3.16 24.78 18.54
CA ALA A 58 4.36 25.60 18.31
C ALA A 58 4.17 27.08 18.70
N TYR A 59 3.10 27.73 18.23
CA TYR A 59 2.80 29.12 18.62
C TYR A 59 2.42 29.23 20.12
N THR A 60 1.67 28.27 20.66
CA THR A 60 1.21 28.32 22.07
C THR A 60 2.37 28.12 23.07
N ILE A 61 3.35 27.25 22.82
CA ILE A 61 4.49 27.07 23.74
C ILE A 61 5.46 28.25 23.74
N ASN A 62 5.43 29.05 22.67
CA ASN A 62 6.15 30.32 22.54
C ASN A 62 5.37 31.53 23.06
N ASP A 63 4.12 31.35 23.51
CA ASP A 63 3.22 32.42 23.99
C ASP A 63 2.95 33.51 22.92
N THR A 64 2.78 33.07 21.66
CA THR A 64 2.66 33.96 20.48
C THR A 64 1.37 33.69 19.70
N HIS A 65 0.94 34.68 18.91
CA HIS A 65 -0.23 34.52 18.05
C HIS A 65 0.06 33.61 16.84
N TYR A 66 -0.97 32.93 16.34
CA TYR A 66 -0.84 32.05 15.18
C TYR A 66 -0.45 32.86 13.93
N ASN A 67 0.62 32.46 13.26
CA ASN A 67 1.30 33.21 12.17
C ASN A 67 1.94 34.55 12.61
N ASP A 68 2.37 34.69 13.86
CA ASP A 68 3.27 35.79 14.26
C ASP A 68 4.59 35.72 13.49
N PRO A 69 5.01 36.75 12.73
CA PRO A 69 6.26 36.74 11.97
C PRO A 69 7.51 36.53 12.83
N ASN A 70 7.51 37.02 14.08
CA ASN A 70 8.65 36.92 15.00
C ASN A 70 8.82 35.50 15.56
N ALA A 71 7.71 34.78 15.71
CA ALA A 71 7.72 33.36 16.07
C ALA A 71 8.05 32.47 14.87
N SER A 72 7.65 32.88 13.66
CA SER A 72 7.80 32.12 12.42
C SER A 72 9.27 31.86 12.01
N LEU A 73 10.22 32.66 12.50
CA LEU A 73 11.67 32.43 12.30
C LEU A 73 12.19 31.23 13.10
N ASP A 74 11.58 30.93 14.24
CA ASP A 74 11.98 29.85 15.14
C ASP A 74 11.08 28.60 15.02
N ILE A 75 10.05 28.64 14.18
CA ILE A 75 9.17 27.51 13.86
C ILE A 75 9.52 26.98 12.47
N ILE A 76 10.30 25.90 12.44
CA ILE A 76 10.81 25.25 11.24
C ILE A 76 9.87 24.10 10.89
N GLU A 77 9.12 24.22 9.80
CA GLU A 77 8.23 23.17 9.28
C GLU A 77 8.86 22.49 8.06
N ILE A 78 8.99 21.15 8.13
CA ILE A 78 9.57 20.30 7.10
C ILE A 78 8.57 19.21 6.75
N ASP A 79 8.24 19.09 5.46
CA ASP A 79 7.51 17.94 4.93
C ASP A 79 8.52 16.87 4.49
N ALA A 80 8.56 15.74 5.20
CA ALA A 80 9.47 14.64 4.87
C ALA A 80 9.10 13.92 3.56
N ALA A 81 7.89 14.11 3.03
CA ALA A 81 7.50 13.54 1.75
C ALA A 81 8.15 14.26 0.55
N SER A 82 8.54 15.54 0.70
CA SER A 82 9.26 16.34 -0.31
C SER A 82 10.74 16.54 0.02
N ASN A 83 11.08 16.78 1.29
CA ASN A 83 12.44 17.05 1.77
C ASN A 83 13.13 15.73 2.18
N ARG A 84 13.47 14.90 1.18
CA ARG A 84 14.04 13.56 1.38
C ARG A 84 15.57 13.52 1.34
N ARG A 85 16.27 14.64 1.14
CA ARG A 85 17.73 14.61 0.95
C ARG A 85 18.42 14.43 2.31
N ILE A 86 19.47 13.61 2.33
CA ILE A 86 20.22 13.31 3.56
C ILE A 86 20.83 14.59 4.15
N ASP A 87 21.21 15.54 3.29
CA ASP A 87 21.87 16.77 3.70
C ASP A 87 20.93 17.80 4.33
N GLU A 88 19.64 17.83 3.93
CA GLU A 88 18.60 18.66 4.56
C GLU A 88 18.44 18.32 6.06
N ILE A 89 18.57 17.05 6.42
CA ILE A 89 18.48 16.58 7.81
C ILE A 89 19.83 16.71 8.56
N ARG A 90 20.97 16.67 7.86
CA ARG A 90 22.28 17.03 8.44
C ARG A 90 22.31 18.51 8.81
N GLU A 91 21.84 19.38 7.92
CA GLU A 91 21.66 20.80 8.21
C GLU A 91 20.71 21.02 9.39
N LEU A 92 19.60 20.29 9.49
CA LEU A 92 18.70 20.37 10.64
C LEU A 92 19.43 20.03 11.94
N ARG A 93 20.20 18.94 12.01
CA ARG A 93 20.98 18.57 13.20
C ARG A 93 21.85 19.74 13.68
N ASP A 94 22.52 20.42 12.76
CA ASP A 94 23.42 21.52 13.09
C ASP A 94 22.66 22.80 13.46
N LYS A 95 21.50 23.05 12.83
CA LYS A 95 20.58 24.16 13.15
C LYS A 95 19.87 24.02 14.49
N VAL A 96 19.68 22.79 15.02
CA VAL A 96 19.05 22.55 16.34
C VAL A 96 19.91 23.06 17.50
N ASN A 97 21.23 22.93 17.41
CA ASN A 97 22.14 23.44 18.44
C ASN A 97 22.18 24.97 18.52
N ILE A 98 21.76 25.67 17.45
CA ILE A 98 21.62 27.13 17.43
C ILE A 98 20.36 27.50 18.21
N ALA A 99 20.51 28.42 19.17
CA ALA A 99 19.42 28.98 19.98
C ALA A 99 18.29 29.60 19.15
N PRO A 100 17.12 29.90 19.75
CA PRO A 100 16.07 30.68 19.11
C PRO A 100 16.52 32.14 18.89
N SER A 101 15.88 32.80 17.94
CA SER A 101 16.17 34.16 17.48
C SER A 101 15.41 35.20 18.30
N SER A 102 14.13 34.92 18.56
CA SER A 102 13.17 35.81 19.23
C SER A 102 12.18 35.06 20.13
N SER A 103 12.07 33.74 19.97
CA SER A 103 11.09 32.89 20.67
C SER A 103 11.67 32.20 21.91
N LYS A 104 10.79 31.65 22.76
CA LYS A 104 11.21 30.86 23.93
C LYS A 104 11.78 29.49 23.55
N TYR A 105 11.22 28.87 22.51
CA TYR A 105 11.61 27.59 21.95
C TYR A 105 11.75 27.67 20.43
N LYS A 106 12.70 26.89 19.91
CA LYS A 106 12.89 26.62 18.49
C LYS A 106 12.22 25.30 18.17
N VAL A 107 11.17 25.36 17.35
CA VAL A 107 10.20 24.27 17.19
C VAL A 107 10.36 23.65 15.80
N TYR A 108 10.58 22.33 15.77
CA TYR A 108 10.78 21.56 14.55
C TYR A 108 9.54 20.70 14.29
N ILE A 109 8.70 21.15 13.35
CA ILE A 109 7.54 20.39 12.88
C ILE A 109 8.00 19.52 11.70
N ILE A 110 7.91 18.20 11.82
CA ILE A 110 8.27 17.27 10.74
C ILE A 110 7.01 16.48 10.36
N ASP A 111 6.38 16.82 9.24
CA ASP A 111 5.18 16.15 8.75
C ASP A 111 5.51 14.95 7.86
N GLU A 112 4.60 13.97 7.86
CA GLU A 112 4.75 12.61 7.34
C GLU A 112 6.14 11.99 7.61
N VAL A 113 6.63 12.11 8.84
CA VAL A 113 7.99 11.74 9.29
C VAL A 113 8.42 10.30 8.95
N HIS A 114 7.47 9.40 8.69
CA HIS A 114 7.75 8.03 8.24
C HIS A 114 8.43 7.95 6.85
N MET A 115 8.45 9.06 6.10
CA MET A 115 9.12 9.19 4.80
C MET A 115 10.62 9.49 4.90
N LEU A 116 11.15 9.76 6.11
CA LEU A 116 12.58 9.99 6.33
C LEU A 116 13.43 8.74 6.07
N THR A 117 14.67 8.95 5.63
CA THR A 117 15.65 7.87 5.48
C THR A 117 16.15 7.36 6.84
N LYS A 118 16.79 6.18 6.87
CA LYS A 118 17.35 5.62 8.11
C LYS A 118 18.47 6.50 8.67
N GLU A 119 19.22 7.15 7.78
CA GLU A 119 20.31 8.08 8.07
C GLU A 119 19.76 9.34 8.73
N ALA A 120 18.62 9.85 8.24
CA ALA A 120 17.89 10.96 8.83
C ALA A 120 17.33 10.63 10.23
N PHE A 121 16.73 9.45 10.41
CA PHE A 121 16.30 8.99 11.74
C PHE A 121 17.47 8.88 12.72
N ASN A 122 18.62 8.33 12.29
CA ASN A 122 19.81 8.20 13.11
C ASN A 122 20.45 9.57 13.47
N ALA A 123 20.31 10.58 12.62
CA ALA A 123 20.70 11.95 12.93
C ALA A 123 19.78 12.58 13.99
N LEU A 124 18.46 12.41 13.86
CA LEU A 124 17.46 12.88 14.82
C LEU A 124 17.56 12.18 16.19
N LEU A 125 17.89 10.89 16.23
CA LEU A 125 17.91 10.10 17.48
C LEU A 125 18.83 10.71 18.53
N LYS A 126 20.05 11.12 18.17
CA LYS A 126 20.98 11.76 19.12
C LYS A 126 20.40 13.03 19.74
N THR A 127 19.70 13.82 18.93
CA THR A 127 19.09 15.08 19.34
C THR A 127 17.77 14.89 20.12
N LEU A 128 17.15 13.71 20.03
CA LEU A 128 16.03 13.28 20.88
C LEU A 128 16.49 12.55 22.16
N GLU A 129 17.75 12.10 22.22
CA GLU A 129 18.39 11.56 23.42
C GLU A 129 18.94 12.68 24.33
N GLU A 130 19.65 13.63 23.74
CA GLU A 130 20.24 14.78 24.44
C GLU A 130 19.73 16.11 23.86
N PRO A 131 18.42 16.41 24.00
CA PRO A 131 17.81 17.60 23.41
C PRO A 131 18.29 18.90 24.08
N PRO A 132 18.70 19.93 23.30
CA PRO A 132 18.92 21.27 23.83
C PRO A 132 17.66 21.81 24.52
N LYS A 133 17.81 22.50 25.66
CA LYS A 133 16.67 22.98 26.48
C LYS A 133 15.70 23.92 25.75
N HIS A 134 16.13 24.52 24.64
CA HIS A 134 15.33 25.39 23.78
C HIS A 134 14.69 24.67 22.59
N ALA A 135 15.01 23.41 22.31
CA ALA A 135 14.54 22.68 21.14
C ALA A 135 13.30 21.84 21.45
N VAL A 136 12.29 21.92 20.58
CA VAL A 136 11.07 21.10 20.69
C VAL A 136 10.74 20.47 19.33
N PHE A 137 10.62 19.14 19.28
CA PHE A 137 10.24 18.40 18.09
C PHE A 137 8.75 18.02 18.11
N ILE A 138 8.08 18.22 16.99
CA ILE A 138 6.69 17.79 16.77
C ILE A 138 6.63 16.98 15.48
N LEU A 139 6.67 15.67 15.63
CA LEU A 139 6.64 14.71 14.53
C LEU A 139 5.19 14.38 14.19
N ALA A 140 4.79 14.43 12.93
CA ALA A 140 3.46 14.05 12.48
C ALA A 140 3.52 12.90 11.45
N THR A 141 2.62 11.92 11.54
CA THR A 141 2.63 10.75 10.66
C THR A 141 1.25 10.12 10.45
N THR A 142 1.01 9.58 9.26
CA THR A 142 -0.04 8.59 8.98
C THR A 142 0.33 7.18 9.45
N GLU A 143 1.61 6.81 9.34
CA GLU A 143 2.07 5.43 9.52
C GLU A 143 3.03 5.29 10.71
N ALA A 144 2.50 5.35 11.93
CA ALA A 144 3.31 5.19 13.15
C ALA A 144 4.06 3.84 13.22
N HIS A 145 3.51 2.78 12.63
CA HIS A 145 4.12 1.45 12.60
C HIS A 145 5.40 1.36 11.76
N LYS A 146 5.72 2.38 10.95
CA LYS A 146 6.98 2.48 10.20
C LYS A 146 8.09 3.20 10.97
N LEU A 147 7.78 3.79 12.12
CA LEU A 147 8.76 4.53 12.93
C LEU A 147 9.55 3.58 13.85
N PRO A 148 10.85 3.82 14.07
CA PRO A 148 11.62 3.08 15.08
C PRO A 148 11.03 3.28 16.49
N GLU A 149 10.93 2.21 17.29
CA GLU A 149 10.49 2.27 18.69
C GLU A 149 11.35 3.23 19.54
N THR A 150 12.61 3.45 19.16
CA THR A 150 13.51 4.42 19.79
C THR A 150 13.01 5.87 19.65
N ILE A 151 12.34 6.23 18.55
CA ILE A 151 11.69 7.53 18.37
C ILE A 151 10.40 7.60 19.22
N ILE A 152 9.59 6.55 19.17
CA ILE A 152 8.29 6.50 19.87
C ILE A 152 8.50 6.60 21.39
N SER A 153 9.46 5.85 21.94
CA SER A 153 9.81 5.88 23.38
C SER A 153 10.39 7.21 23.89
N ARG A 154 10.85 8.09 22.99
CA ARG A 154 11.39 9.43 23.31
C ARG A 154 10.39 10.56 23.02
N THR A 155 9.14 10.26 22.69
CA THR A 155 8.13 11.28 22.35
C THR A 155 6.83 11.09 23.13
N GLN A 156 6.15 12.20 23.44
CA GLN A 156 4.77 12.12 23.92
C GLN A 156 3.86 11.78 22.74
N HIS A 157 3.41 10.53 22.68
CA HIS A 157 2.64 9.97 21.58
C HIS A 157 1.13 10.25 21.74
N PHE A 158 0.54 10.93 20.76
CA PHE A 158 -0.88 11.25 20.67
C PHE A 158 -1.49 10.62 19.41
N THR A 159 -2.45 9.72 19.62
CA THR A 159 -3.12 8.98 18.53
C THR A 159 -4.46 9.62 18.18
N PHE A 160 -4.47 10.40 17.09
CA PHE A 160 -5.65 11.02 16.50
C PHE A 160 -6.57 9.97 15.88
N LYS A 161 -7.88 10.21 16.00
CA LYS A 161 -8.92 9.30 15.52
C LYS A 161 -9.66 9.90 14.33
N LEU A 162 -10.30 9.06 13.52
CA LEU A 162 -11.26 9.52 12.51
C LEU A 162 -12.37 10.33 13.19
N ILE A 163 -12.81 11.41 12.56
CA ILE A 163 -13.90 12.24 13.09
C ILE A 163 -15.25 11.53 12.84
N PRO A 164 -16.12 11.39 13.86
CA PRO A 164 -17.44 10.79 13.69
C PRO A 164 -18.29 11.59 12.69
N LYS A 165 -18.99 10.91 11.75
CA LYS A 165 -19.83 11.51 10.70
C LYS A 165 -20.62 12.73 11.20
N LYS A 166 -21.30 12.60 12.34
CA LYS A 166 -22.09 13.68 12.95
C LYS A 166 -21.29 14.97 13.19
N LYS A 167 -20.09 14.90 13.80
CA LYS A 167 -19.22 16.07 14.02
C LYS A 167 -18.70 16.64 12.70
N THR A 168 -18.48 15.80 11.69
CA THR A 168 -18.14 16.24 10.33
C THR A 168 -19.29 17.02 9.70
N THR A 169 -20.50 16.46 9.69
CA THR A 169 -21.73 17.10 9.20
C THR A 169 -22.02 18.43 9.92
N GLU A 170 -21.91 18.47 11.25
CA GLU A 170 -22.08 19.69 12.06
C GLU A 170 -21.08 20.79 11.66
N HIS A 171 -19.82 20.42 11.40
CA HIS A 171 -18.80 21.36 10.91
C HIS A 171 -19.06 21.84 9.48
N LEU A 172 -19.47 20.95 8.57
CA LEU A 172 -19.82 21.30 7.19
C LEU A 172 -21.06 22.22 7.13
N LYS A 173 -22.08 22.00 7.99
CA LYS A 173 -23.23 22.90 8.15
C LYS A 173 -22.82 24.28 8.66
N ALA A 174 -21.87 24.34 9.60
CA ALA A 174 -21.34 25.61 10.10
C ALA A 174 -20.46 26.34 9.06
N LEU A 175 -19.72 25.61 8.22
CA LEU A 175 -18.90 26.15 7.14
C LEU A 175 -19.75 26.67 5.97
N SER A 176 -20.73 25.89 5.51
CA SER A 176 -21.62 26.27 4.41
C SER A 176 -22.34 27.60 4.71
N LYS A 177 -22.80 27.77 5.95
CA LYS A 177 -23.42 29.02 6.43
C LYS A 177 -22.46 30.21 6.50
N LYS A 178 -21.15 30.00 6.64
CA LYS A 178 -20.13 31.08 6.63
C LYS A 178 -19.79 31.55 5.22
N GLU A 179 -19.76 30.64 4.25
CA GLU A 179 -19.45 30.93 2.84
C GLU A 179 -20.71 31.14 1.98
N SER A 180 -21.90 31.16 2.61
CA SER A 180 -23.20 31.30 1.94
C SER A 180 -23.52 30.21 0.89
N ILE A 181 -22.91 29.04 1.05
CA ILE A 181 -23.13 27.87 0.20
C ILE A 181 -24.51 27.28 0.50
N LYS A 182 -25.35 27.13 -0.52
CA LYS A 182 -26.64 26.45 -0.46
C LYS A 182 -26.43 24.94 -0.63
N ALA A 183 -26.64 24.17 0.42
CA ALA A 183 -26.56 22.72 0.40
C ALA A 183 -27.62 22.12 1.32
N THR A 184 -28.25 21.03 0.90
CA THR A 184 -29.23 20.32 1.74
C THR A 184 -28.53 19.55 2.87
N ASP A 185 -29.27 19.24 3.93
CA ASP A 185 -28.73 18.52 5.09
C ASP A 185 -28.24 17.10 4.71
N GLU A 186 -28.89 16.47 3.73
CA GLU A 186 -28.56 15.17 3.14
C GLU A 186 -27.28 15.23 2.31
N ALA A 187 -27.11 16.28 1.49
CA ALA A 187 -25.90 16.48 0.69
C ALA A 187 -24.66 16.67 1.60
N LEU A 188 -24.80 17.44 2.68
CA LEU A 188 -23.74 17.61 3.68
C LEU A 188 -23.46 16.33 4.47
N GLU A 189 -24.47 15.47 4.67
CA GLU A 189 -24.28 14.12 5.21
C GLU A 189 -23.60 13.16 4.22
N LEU A 190 -23.83 13.30 2.92
CA LEU A 190 -23.18 12.48 1.89
C LEU A 190 -21.70 12.90 1.71
N ILE A 191 -21.39 14.19 1.73
CA ILE A 191 -20.01 14.71 1.80
C ILE A 191 -19.31 14.17 3.06
N ALA A 192 -19.97 14.18 4.22
CA ALA A 192 -19.42 13.63 5.46
C ALA A 192 -19.23 12.09 5.43
N HIS A 193 -19.92 11.38 4.53
CA HIS A 193 -19.71 9.95 4.27
C HIS A 193 -18.48 9.72 3.39
N TYR A 194 -18.42 10.32 2.20
CA TYR A 194 -17.29 10.16 1.27
C TYR A 194 -15.98 10.78 1.78
N GLY A 195 -16.04 11.76 2.67
CA GLY A 195 -14.88 12.25 3.41
C GLY A 195 -14.31 11.25 4.43
N GLN A 196 -14.96 10.09 4.68
CA GLN A 196 -14.49 8.97 5.51
C GLN A 196 -13.93 9.37 6.91
N GLY A 197 -14.42 10.46 7.51
CA GLY A 197 -13.95 10.97 8.80
C GLY A 197 -12.66 11.80 8.75
N SER A 198 -12.25 12.27 7.56
CA SER A 198 -11.17 13.24 7.31
C SER A 198 -11.77 14.64 7.08
N PHE A 199 -11.40 15.64 7.90
CA PHE A 199 -11.88 17.01 7.69
C PHE A 199 -11.34 17.62 6.40
N ARG A 200 -10.06 17.39 6.08
CA ARG A 200 -9.45 17.90 4.83
C ARG A 200 -10.24 17.43 3.62
N ASP A 201 -10.58 16.14 3.57
CA ASP A 201 -11.18 15.54 2.39
C ASP A 201 -12.67 15.94 2.31
N SER A 202 -13.39 15.93 3.43
CA SER A 202 -14.78 16.43 3.52
C SER A 202 -14.92 17.91 3.12
N VAL A 203 -14.02 18.78 3.60
CA VAL A 203 -14.05 20.20 3.26
C VAL A 203 -13.64 20.45 1.81
N SER A 204 -12.72 19.65 1.26
CA SER A 204 -12.34 19.75 -0.17
C SER A 204 -13.48 19.33 -1.11
N LEU A 205 -14.28 18.33 -0.72
CA LEU A 205 -15.50 17.96 -1.45
C LEU A 205 -16.57 19.07 -1.41
N LEU A 206 -16.74 19.75 -0.26
CA LEU A 206 -17.65 20.91 -0.17
C LEU A 206 -17.14 22.11 -1.00
N ASP A 207 -15.83 22.34 -1.02
CA ASP A 207 -15.15 23.37 -1.83
C ASP A 207 -15.43 23.12 -3.33
N GLN A 208 -15.23 21.88 -3.79
CA GLN A 208 -15.55 21.46 -5.16
C GLN A 208 -17.04 21.59 -5.49
N ALA A 209 -17.93 21.13 -4.60
CA ALA A 209 -19.38 21.23 -4.78
C ALA A 209 -19.89 22.68 -4.80
N SER A 210 -19.18 23.63 -4.18
CA SER A 210 -19.53 25.06 -4.21
C SER A 210 -19.40 25.71 -5.59
N GLY A 211 -18.74 25.04 -6.55
CA GLY A 211 -18.71 25.45 -7.95
C GLY A 211 -19.94 25.05 -8.78
N ILE A 212 -20.89 24.31 -8.21
CA ILE A 212 -22.12 23.87 -8.89
C ILE A 212 -23.19 24.98 -8.80
N GLU A 213 -23.81 25.33 -9.92
CA GLU A 213 -24.89 26.32 -9.93
C GLU A 213 -26.17 25.80 -9.25
N GLY A 214 -26.72 26.57 -8.30
CA GLY A 214 -28.01 26.29 -7.68
C GLY A 214 -27.94 25.94 -6.19
N GLU A 215 -28.52 24.79 -5.83
CA GLU A 215 -28.51 24.23 -4.48
C GLU A 215 -27.96 22.81 -4.51
N ILE A 216 -26.89 22.58 -3.74
CA ILE A 216 -26.17 21.32 -3.68
C ILE A 216 -27.03 20.27 -2.98
N ASN A 217 -27.49 19.29 -3.74
CA ASN A 217 -28.33 18.19 -3.30
C ASN A 217 -27.59 16.84 -3.42
N GLU A 218 -28.24 15.74 -3.01
CA GLU A 218 -27.64 14.39 -3.04
C GLU A 218 -27.15 13.99 -4.44
N TYR A 219 -27.94 14.26 -5.49
CA TYR A 219 -27.59 13.93 -6.88
C TYR A 219 -26.32 14.68 -7.32
N SER A 220 -26.23 15.98 -7.05
CA SER A 220 -25.05 16.79 -7.36
C SER A 220 -23.76 16.27 -6.71
N ILE A 221 -23.85 15.67 -5.52
CA ILE A 221 -22.71 15.08 -4.82
C ILE A 221 -22.39 13.68 -5.35
N LEU A 222 -23.39 12.87 -5.71
CA LEU A 222 -23.16 11.58 -6.37
C LEU A 222 -22.44 11.77 -7.72
N GLU A 223 -22.92 12.71 -8.53
CA GLU A 223 -22.31 13.08 -9.82
C GLU A 223 -20.87 13.59 -9.67
N LEU A 224 -20.63 14.57 -8.78
CA LEU A 224 -19.30 15.12 -8.49
C LEU A 224 -18.28 14.05 -8.04
N VAL A 225 -18.74 13.05 -7.28
CA VAL A 225 -17.89 11.98 -6.73
C VAL A 225 -17.72 10.82 -7.74
N GLY A 226 -18.48 10.78 -8.84
CA GLY A 226 -18.58 9.62 -9.72
C GLY A 226 -19.21 8.40 -9.02
N ALA A 227 -20.00 8.65 -7.97
CA ALA A 227 -20.66 7.62 -7.19
C ALA A 227 -21.99 7.23 -7.86
N PRO A 228 -22.23 5.94 -8.11
CA PRO A 228 -23.51 5.52 -8.66
C PRO A 228 -24.59 5.62 -7.58
N ASN A 229 -25.85 5.85 -7.97
CA ASN A 229 -26.97 5.83 -7.02
C ASN A 229 -27.04 4.46 -6.32
N SER A 230 -27.39 4.41 -5.03
CA SER A 230 -27.44 3.18 -4.22
C SER A 230 -28.21 2.02 -4.88
N ASP A 231 -29.21 2.30 -5.72
CA ASP A 231 -29.95 1.28 -6.48
C ASP A 231 -29.12 0.57 -7.56
N TYR A 232 -28.05 1.19 -8.06
CA TYR A 232 -27.15 0.59 -9.04
C TYR A 232 -26.34 -0.57 -8.42
N ALA A 233 -25.83 -0.38 -7.21
CA ALA A 233 -25.11 -1.41 -6.45
C ALA A 233 -26.05 -2.54 -6.02
N LYS A 234 -27.29 -2.22 -5.59
CA LYS A 234 -28.34 -3.21 -5.32
C LYS A 234 -28.70 -4.01 -6.59
N SER A 235 -28.84 -3.33 -7.72
CA SER A 235 -29.15 -3.95 -9.03
C SER A 235 -28.06 -4.94 -9.45
N LEU A 236 -26.79 -4.55 -9.42
CA LEU A 236 -25.68 -5.46 -9.73
C LEU A 236 -25.64 -6.67 -8.79
N LEU A 237 -25.80 -6.47 -7.47
CA LEU A 237 -25.78 -7.55 -6.50
C LEU A 237 -26.91 -8.57 -6.76
N ASN A 238 -28.11 -8.09 -7.12
CA ASN A 238 -29.25 -8.92 -7.50
C ASN A 238 -29.01 -9.69 -8.82
N ILE A 239 -28.49 -9.02 -9.86
CA ILE A 239 -28.14 -9.66 -11.14
C ILE A 239 -27.10 -10.76 -10.92
N CYS A 240 -26.11 -10.52 -10.06
CA CYS A 240 -25.09 -11.50 -9.70
C CYS A 240 -25.69 -12.74 -9.03
N THR A 241 -26.58 -12.57 -8.04
CA THR A 241 -27.24 -13.70 -7.35
C THR A 241 -28.23 -14.44 -8.25
N ASN A 242 -28.73 -13.81 -9.32
CA ASN A 242 -29.57 -14.45 -10.33
C ASN A 242 -28.75 -15.23 -11.39
N GLY A 243 -27.41 -15.19 -11.34
CA GLY A 243 -26.53 -15.93 -12.27
C GLY A 243 -26.50 -15.42 -13.70
N ASN A 244 -27.09 -14.26 -14.01
CA ASN A 244 -27.26 -13.79 -15.39
C ASN A 244 -26.03 -13.00 -15.90
N LEU A 245 -24.94 -13.71 -16.22
CA LEU A 245 -23.70 -13.10 -16.72
C LEU A 245 -23.89 -12.16 -17.92
N LYS A 246 -24.85 -12.45 -18.82
CA LYS A 246 -25.10 -11.63 -20.02
C LYS A 246 -25.75 -10.28 -19.69
N GLU A 247 -26.51 -10.22 -18.60
CA GLU A 247 -27.07 -8.98 -18.06
C GLU A 247 -26.04 -8.26 -17.20
N LEU A 248 -25.25 -9.00 -16.42
CA LEU A 248 -24.16 -8.47 -15.59
C LEU A 248 -23.14 -7.68 -16.41
N LEU A 249 -22.56 -8.29 -17.45
CA LEU A 249 -21.57 -7.63 -18.33
C LEU A 249 -22.14 -6.35 -18.94
N LYS A 250 -23.33 -6.42 -19.56
CA LYS A 250 -24.04 -5.25 -20.11
C LYS A 250 -24.26 -4.13 -19.10
N LYS A 251 -24.48 -4.46 -17.83
CA LYS A 251 -24.74 -3.46 -16.79
C LYS A 251 -23.44 -2.84 -16.25
N ILE A 252 -22.34 -3.58 -16.26
CA ILE A 252 -20.98 -3.06 -16.01
C ILE A 252 -20.56 -2.15 -17.17
N ASP A 253 -20.76 -2.55 -18.42
CA ASP A 253 -20.48 -1.72 -19.61
C ASP A 253 -21.25 -0.39 -19.60
N SER A 254 -22.52 -0.41 -19.18
CA SER A 254 -23.32 0.81 -18.91
C SER A 254 -22.59 1.68 -17.90
N TYR A 255 -22.32 1.19 -16.69
CA TYR A 255 -21.77 2.01 -15.61
C TYR A 255 -20.38 2.57 -15.92
N ARG A 256 -19.55 1.82 -16.65
CA ARG A 256 -18.26 2.28 -17.21
C ARG A 256 -18.44 3.42 -18.21
N SER A 257 -19.47 3.34 -19.06
CA SER A 257 -19.87 4.41 -19.99
C SER A 257 -20.48 5.61 -19.28
N ASP A 258 -21.21 5.37 -18.17
CA ASP A 258 -21.84 6.36 -17.30
C ASP A 258 -20.82 7.08 -16.37
N GLY A 259 -19.51 6.80 -16.51
CA GLY A 259 -18.44 7.43 -15.71
C GLY A 259 -18.36 6.97 -14.24
N THR A 260 -18.97 5.84 -13.90
CA THR A 260 -19.03 5.33 -12.53
C THR A 260 -17.65 4.95 -12.00
N ASN A 261 -17.27 5.46 -10.83
CA ASN A 261 -16.01 5.11 -10.19
C ASN A 261 -16.05 3.68 -9.61
N PRO A 262 -15.26 2.72 -10.13
CA PRO A 262 -15.29 1.32 -9.70
C PRO A 262 -14.85 1.11 -8.25
N ALA A 263 -13.95 1.95 -7.72
CA ALA A 263 -13.54 1.87 -6.31
C ALA A 263 -14.69 2.22 -5.38
N ILE A 264 -15.48 3.25 -5.71
CA ILE A 264 -16.63 3.70 -4.92
C ILE A 264 -17.80 2.72 -5.03
N LEU A 265 -18.03 2.16 -6.22
CA LEU A 265 -18.99 1.07 -6.40
C LEU A 265 -18.57 -0.18 -5.60
N SER A 266 -17.26 -0.50 -5.52
CA SER A 266 -16.77 -1.59 -4.67
C SER A 266 -17.03 -1.34 -3.17
N GLU A 267 -16.88 -0.10 -2.68
CA GLU A 267 -17.23 0.27 -1.30
C GLU A 267 -18.75 0.17 -1.04
N GLN A 268 -19.59 0.65 -1.95
CA GLN A 268 -21.05 0.49 -1.83
C GLN A 268 -21.46 -0.99 -1.76
N LEU A 269 -20.89 -1.83 -2.63
CA LEU A 269 -21.13 -3.28 -2.62
C LEU A 269 -20.66 -3.93 -1.32
N LEU A 270 -19.48 -3.55 -0.80
CA LEU A 270 -18.99 -4.00 0.51
C LEU A 270 -19.95 -3.63 1.65
N GLN A 271 -20.52 -2.42 1.64
CA GLN A 271 -21.51 -1.99 2.63
C GLN A 271 -22.81 -2.81 2.53
N LEU A 272 -23.34 -3.05 1.33
CA LEU A 272 -24.54 -3.86 1.11
C LEU A 272 -24.35 -5.33 1.52
N ILE A 273 -23.22 -5.95 1.17
CA ILE A 273 -22.91 -7.33 1.57
C ILE A 273 -22.75 -7.43 3.09
N ARG A 274 -22.09 -6.45 3.72
CA ARG A 274 -21.97 -6.38 5.19
C ARG A 274 -23.33 -6.27 5.89
N GLN A 275 -24.28 -5.52 5.32
CA GLN A 275 -25.66 -5.46 5.81
C GLN A 275 -26.37 -6.81 5.64
N ARG A 276 -26.23 -7.49 4.49
CA ARG A 276 -26.83 -8.81 4.24
C ARG A 276 -26.33 -9.89 5.20
N ILE A 277 -25.03 -9.91 5.48
CA ILE A 277 -24.40 -10.82 6.47
C ILE A 277 -24.92 -10.50 7.88
N ALA A 278 -25.11 -9.22 8.23
CA ALA A 278 -25.65 -8.82 9.53
C ALA A 278 -27.15 -9.18 9.70
N SER A 279 -27.92 -9.28 8.62
CA SER A 279 -29.29 -9.84 8.60
C SER A 279 -29.35 -11.37 8.48
N ASP A 280 -28.31 -12.05 8.97
CA ASP A 280 -28.16 -13.51 9.11
C ASP A 280 -28.21 -14.39 7.84
N ASN A 281 -28.32 -13.80 6.64
CA ASN A 281 -28.13 -14.49 5.36
C ASN A 281 -26.64 -14.72 5.06
N ARG A 282 -25.99 -15.58 5.86
CA ARG A 282 -24.54 -15.84 5.80
C ARG A 282 -24.18 -16.83 4.68
N SER A 283 -23.57 -16.35 3.61
CA SER A 283 -23.02 -17.15 2.51
C SER A 283 -21.48 -17.13 2.54
N SER A 284 -20.84 -18.26 2.23
CA SER A 284 -19.37 -18.35 2.06
C SER A 284 -18.86 -17.45 0.93
N HIS A 285 -19.62 -17.39 -0.16
CA HIS A 285 -19.31 -16.62 -1.37
C HIS A 285 -19.35 -15.10 -1.10
N ASP A 286 -20.13 -14.65 -0.12
CA ASP A 286 -20.18 -13.24 0.28
C ASP A 286 -18.84 -12.79 0.88
N ILE A 287 -18.25 -13.63 1.73
CA ILE A 287 -16.93 -13.37 2.34
C ILE A 287 -15.82 -13.41 1.27
N GLU A 288 -15.97 -14.27 0.25
CA GLU A 288 -15.07 -14.32 -0.90
C GLU A 288 -15.15 -13.06 -1.77
N LEU A 289 -16.36 -12.60 -2.10
CA LEU A 289 -16.57 -11.34 -2.81
C LEU A 289 -16.06 -10.15 -2.01
N MET A 290 -16.31 -10.10 -0.69
CA MET A 290 -15.78 -9.03 0.16
C MET A 290 -14.24 -8.95 0.11
N LYS A 291 -13.52 -10.08 0.06
CA LYS A 291 -12.06 -10.06 -0.09
C LYS A 291 -11.64 -9.42 -1.41
N ARG A 292 -12.24 -9.85 -2.53
CA ARG A 292 -11.91 -9.29 -3.86
C ARG A 292 -12.25 -7.80 -3.97
N LEU A 293 -13.40 -7.37 -3.45
CA LEU A 293 -13.80 -5.95 -3.48
C LEU A 293 -12.88 -5.05 -2.63
N ILE A 294 -12.23 -5.55 -1.59
CA ILE A 294 -11.22 -4.79 -0.83
C ILE A 294 -9.94 -4.55 -1.66
N GLU A 295 -9.65 -5.41 -2.63
CA GLU A 295 -8.47 -5.28 -3.51
C GLU A 295 -8.72 -4.37 -4.72
N VAL A 296 -9.99 -4.16 -5.12
CA VAL A 296 -10.38 -3.31 -6.28
C VAL A 296 -9.77 -1.90 -6.25
N PRO A 297 -9.84 -1.11 -5.15
CA PRO A 297 -9.25 0.24 -5.10
C PRO A 297 -7.72 0.28 -5.16
N ALA A 298 -7.04 -0.87 -5.03
CA ALA A 298 -5.59 -1.01 -5.09
C ALA A 298 -5.10 -1.70 -6.40
N SER A 299 -6.02 -2.07 -7.29
CA SER A 299 -5.69 -2.64 -8.59
C SER A 299 -5.06 -1.61 -9.53
N TYR A 300 -4.19 -2.07 -10.43
CA TYR A 300 -3.73 -1.26 -11.58
C TYR A 300 -4.90 -0.93 -12.54
N ASP A 301 -5.84 -1.86 -12.67
CA ASP A 301 -7.11 -1.66 -13.39
C ASP A 301 -8.26 -2.04 -12.43
N PRO A 302 -8.85 -1.04 -11.73
CA PRO A 302 -9.98 -1.26 -10.82
C PRO A 302 -11.26 -1.70 -11.55
N ASP A 303 -11.42 -1.34 -12.82
CA ASP A 303 -12.57 -1.68 -13.65
C ASP A 303 -12.61 -3.19 -13.95
N GLN A 304 -11.51 -3.74 -14.46
CA GLN A 304 -11.35 -5.18 -14.69
C GLN A 304 -11.36 -5.96 -13.36
N ALA A 305 -10.76 -5.42 -12.29
CA ALA A 305 -10.78 -6.06 -10.98
C ALA A 305 -12.22 -6.19 -10.43
N LEU A 306 -13.04 -5.14 -10.56
CA LEU A 306 -14.45 -5.18 -10.16
C LEU A 306 -15.25 -6.17 -11.04
N GLU A 307 -15.05 -6.13 -12.36
CA GLU A 307 -15.72 -7.01 -13.31
C GLU A 307 -15.43 -8.50 -13.02
N LEU A 308 -14.15 -8.86 -12.85
CA LEU A 308 -13.73 -10.21 -12.46
C LEU A 308 -14.27 -10.62 -11.07
N SER A 309 -14.36 -9.68 -10.12
CA SER A 309 -14.95 -9.93 -8.80
C SER A 309 -16.43 -10.30 -8.89
N LEU A 310 -17.20 -9.58 -9.71
CA LEU A 310 -18.63 -9.81 -9.89
C LEU A 310 -18.91 -11.08 -10.71
N ILE A 311 -18.15 -11.33 -11.78
CA ILE A 311 -18.26 -12.58 -12.57
C ILE A 311 -17.95 -13.79 -11.69
N SER A 312 -16.82 -13.79 -10.96
CA SER A 312 -16.41 -14.91 -10.12
C SER A 312 -17.38 -15.18 -8.97
N TYR A 313 -18.03 -14.15 -8.43
CA TYR A 313 -19.11 -14.31 -7.45
C TYR A 313 -20.40 -14.86 -8.11
N SER A 314 -20.82 -14.32 -9.26
CA SER A 314 -22.05 -14.74 -9.96
C SER A 314 -22.00 -16.19 -10.46
N LEU A 315 -20.82 -16.69 -10.86
CA LEU A 315 -20.61 -18.09 -11.26
C LEU A 315 -21.07 -19.10 -10.18
N ASN A 316 -21.03 -18.76 -8.89
CA ASN A 316 -21.47 -19.65 -7.81
C ASN A 316 -23.00 -19.87 -7.77
N PHE A 317 -23.77 -18.99 -8.43
CA PHE A 317 -25.23 -19.07 -8.52
C PHE A 317 -25.71 -19.69 -9.83
N ILE A 318 -24.80 -19.91 -10.80
CA ILE A 318 -25.10 -20.64 -12.02
C ILE A 318 -25.09 -22.13 -11.70
N SER A 319 -26.29 -22.74 -11.77
CA SER A 319 -26.44 -24.19 -11.58
C SER A 319 -25.49 -24.97 -12.48
N PRO A 320 -24.82 -26.02 -11.99
CA PRO A 320 -23.83 -26.75 -12.77
C PRO A 320 -24.43 -27.30 -14.06
N LEU A 321 -23.74 -27.07 -15.18
CA LEU A 321 -24.11 -27.64 -16.47
C LEU A 321 -24.27 -29.17 -16.35
N LYS A 322 -25.32 -29.70 -16.97
CA LYS A 322 -25.83 -31.06 -16.74
C LYS A 322 -24.77 -32.15 -16.93
N ASN A 323 -24.12 -32.59 -15.85
CA ASN A 323 -23.46 -33.89 -15.81
C ASN A 323 -24.50 -35.01 -15.67
N GLN A 324 -25.19 -35.30 -16.78
CA GLN A 324 -25.80 -36.61 -16.99
C GLN A 324 -24.69 -37.65 -17.17
N SER A 325 -24.19 -38.17 -16.07
CA SER A 325 -23.33 -39.36 -16.04
C SER A 325 -23.99 -40.40 -15.14
N GLN A 326 -24.24 -41.59 -15.69
CA GLN A 326 -25.06 -42.61 -15.06
C GLN A 326 -24.33 -43.25 -13.87
N VAL A 327 -24.77 -42.96 -12.65
CA VAL A 327 -24.39 -43.77 -11.48
C VAL A 327 -25.33 -44.97 -11.41
N THR A 328 -24.99 -46.01 -12.17
CA THR A 328 -25.68 -47.30 -12.14
C THR A 328 -25.51 -47.93 -10.75
N LYS A 329 -26.58 -48.09 -9.98
CA LYS A 329 -26.53 -48.68 -8.63
C LYS A 329 -26.35 -50.19 -8.69
N GLN A 330 -25.11 -50.68 -8.61
CA GLN A 330 -24.69 -52.06 -8.31
C GLN A 330 -23.16 -52.04 -8.03
N SER A 331 -22.57 -52.72 -7.03
CA SER A 331 -23.12 -53.67 -6.03
C SER A 331 -22.32 -53.65 -4.70
N SER A 332 -22.97 -54.15 -3.65
CA SER A 332 -22.45 -54.80 -2.43
C SER A 332 -20.93 -54.79 -2.10
N ALA A 333 -20.61 -54.43 -0.86
CA ALA A 333 -19.28 -54.63 -0.26
C ALA A 333 -18.98 -56.11 0.08
N THR A 334 -17.69 -56.45 0.19
CA THR A 334 -17.21 -57.58 1.00
C THR A 334 -15.79 -57.28 1.49
N VAL A 335 -15.48 -57.63 2.74
CA VAL A 335 -14.13 -57.54 3.33
C VAL A 335 -13.55 -58.94 3.43
N ILE A 336 -12.36 -59.17 2.86
CA ILE A 336 -11.48 -60.31 3.18
C ILE A 336 -10.04 -59.81 3.23
N GLU A 337 -9.26 -60.35 4.16
CA GLU A 337 -7.92 -59.88 4.54
C GLU A 337 -6.82 -60.90 4.16
N ALA A 338 -5.60 -60.39 3.92
CA ALA A 338 -4.29 -61.06 3.97
C ALA A 338 -4.04 -62.41 3.25
N SER A 339 -3.05 -62.42 2.33
CA SER A 339 -2.02 -63.49 2.33
C SER A 339 -0.66 -63.10 1.73
N LYS A 340 0.31 -62.89 2.62
CA LYS A 340 1.75 -63.29 2.61
C LYS A 340 2.51 -63.64 1.28
N ILE A 341 3.65 -62.94 1.16
CA ILE A 341 5.04 -63.45 0.96
C ILE A 341 5.61 -63.58 -0.49
N PRO A 342 6.94 -63.34 -0.72
CA PRO A 342 7.62 -63.28 -2.04
C PRO A 342 8.44 -64.60 -2.28
N PRO A 343 9.55 -64.78 -3.08
CA PRO A 343 10.59 -63.82 -3.56
C PRO A 343 11.35 -64.13 -4.90
N LYS A 344 12.48 -63.41 -5.10
CA LYS A 344 13.59 -63.59 -6.09
C LYS A 344 13.30 -63.09 -7.52
N LYS A 345 14.18 -62.34 -8.21
CA LYS A 345 15.64 -62.44 -8.54
C LYS A 345 15.98 -63.64 -9.47
N SER A 346 16.76 -63.51 -10.55
CA SER A 346 17.35 -62.35 -11.27
C SER A 346 18.16 -62.84 -12.49
N LYS A 347 18.61 -61.91 -13.38
CA LYS A 347 19.52 -62.11 -14.55
C LYS A 347 18.83 -62.78 -15.76
N THR A 348 19.26 -62.65 -17.03
CA THR A 348 20.54 -62.27 -17.68
C THR A 348 20.21 -61.75 -19.14
N LYS A 349 21.04 -61.28 -20.11
CA LYS A 349 22.51 -61.22 -20.37
C LYS A 349 22.87 -60.28 -21.58
N LYS A 350 23.55 -59.12 -21.36
CA LYS A 350 24.33 -58.35 -22.38
C LYS A 350 23.52 -57.75 -23.57
N GLN A 351 24.00 -56.88 -24.49
CA GLN A 351 25.27 -56.13 -24.68
C GLN A 351 25.04 -54.89 -25.59
N SER A 352 25.66 -53.74 -25.31
CA SER A 352 26.24 -52.82 -26.33
C SER A 352 26.81 -51.55 -25.65
N ASP A 353 27.96 -51.07 -26.11
CA ASP A 353 28.61 -49.86 -25.61
C ASP A 353 28.10 -48.59 -26.29
N GLN A 354 27.82 -47.55 -25.50
CA GLN A 354 28.04 -46.16 -25.91
C GLN A 354 28.11 -45.23 -24.68
N LYS A 355 29.26 -44.55 -24.51
CA LYS A 355 29.34 -43.34 -23.69
C LYS A 355 28.98 -42.16 -24.59
N SER A 356 27.98 -41.38 -24.20
CA SER A 356 27.61 -40.12 -24.87
C SER A 356 27.60 -38.98 -23.86
N ASN A 357 28.24 -37.86 -24.20
CA ASN A 357 28.40 -36.72 -23.30
C ASN A 357 27.07 -35.98 -23.14
N LEU A 358 26.57 -35.86 -21.91
CA LEU A 358 25.39 -35.05 -21.56
C LEU A 358 25.86 -33.70 -20.99
N THR A 359 26.11 -32.74 -21.89
CA THR A 359 26.62 -31.40 -21.55
C THR A 359 25.86 -30.32 -22.33
N ALA A 360 25.60 -29.19 -21.68
CA ALA A 360 24.85 -28.01 -22.18
C ALA A 360 23.37 -28.23 -22.55
N GLU A 361 23.01 -29.25 -23.33
CA GLU A 361 21.64 -29.44 -23.87
C GLU A 361 20.58 -29.58 -22.77
N VAL A 362 20.84 -30.42 -21.75
CA VAL A 362 19.96 -30.65 -20.59
C VAL A 362 19.56 -29.34 -19.88
N TRP A 363 20.47 -28.36 -19.80
CA TRP A 363 20.17 -27.08 -19.17
C TRP A 363 19.24 -26.20 -20.02
N GLN A 364 19.31 -26.29 -21.35
CA GLN A 364 18.36 -25.59 -22.22
C GLN A 364 16.94 -26.15 -22.06
N ASP A 365 16.78 -27.46 -21.89
CA ASP A 365 15.47 -28.07 -21.63
C ASP A 365 14.91 -27.69 -20.25
N VAL A 366 15.76 -27.63 -19.22
CA VAL A 366 15.39 -27.08 -17.90
C VAL A 366 14.94 -25.62 -18.04
N LEU A 367 15.70 -24.77 -18.74
CA LEU A 367 15.34 -23.38 -18.98
C LEU A 367 14.01 -23.24 -19.76
N ASN A 368 13.77 -24.09 -20.76
CA ASN A 368 12.53 -24.12 -21.54
C ASN A 368 11.32 -24.52 -20.67
N GLN A 369 11.46 -25.53 -19.80
CA GLN A 369 10.39 -25.87 -18.85
C GLN A 369 10.14 -24.74 -17.84
N ILE A 370 11.19 -24.11 -17.28
CA ILE A 370 11.03 -22.97 -16.36
C ILE A 370 10.31 -21.82 -17.07
N LYS A 371 10.61 -21.53 -18.33
CA LYS A 371 9.94 -20.49 -19.14
C LYS A 371 8.42 -20.70 -19.22
N SER A 372 7.97 -21.96 -19.30
CA SER A 372 6.55 -22.29 -19.44
C SER A 372 5.68 -22.03 -18.21
N LYS A 373 6.29 -21.90 -17.01
CA LYS A 373 5.57 -21.78 -15.72
C LYS A 373 6.04 -20.64 -14.82
N HIS A 374 7.29 -20.19 -14.94
CA HIS A 374 7.94 -19.25 -14.03
C HIS A 374 8.83 -18.26 -14.81
N ASN A 375 8.22 -17.37 -15.58
CA ASN A 375 8.91 -16.43 -16.48
C ASN A 375 9.98 -15.56 -15.78
N THR A 376 9.70 -15.07 -14.56
CA THR A 376 10.66 -14.32 -13.73
C THR A 376 11.84 -15.17 -13.26
N LEU A 377 11.64 -16.46 -12.99
CA LEU A 377 12.73 -17.37 -12.64
C LEU A 377 13.58 -17.71 -13.88
N HIS A 378 12.96 -17.90 -15.04
CA HIS A 378 13.66 -18.10 -16.32
C HIS A 378 14.61 -16.94 -16.64
N GLY A 379 14.18 -15.69 -16.42
CA GLY A 379 15.02 -14.50 -16.64
C GLY A 379 16.30 -14.48 -15.80
N ILE A 380 16.28 -15.03 -14.59
CA ILE A 380 17.46 -15.13 -13.71
C ILE A 380 18.27 -16.40 -14.04
N ALA A 381 17.61 -17.54 -14.22
CA ALA A 381 18.26 -18.82 -14.53
C ALA A 381 19.01 -18.79 -15.89
N LYS A 382 18.51 -18.04 -16.88
CA LYS A 382 19.18 -17.83 -18.18
C LYS A 382 20.54 -17.13 -18.05
N MET A 383 20.79 -16.42 -16.95
CA MET A 383 22.09 -15.79 -16.65
C MET A 383 23.09 -16.74 -15.97
N ALA A 384 22.71 -18.00 -15.69
CA ALA A 384 23.60 -19.00 -15.13
C ALA A 384 24.28 -19.81 -16.24
N GLU A 385 25.61 -19.83 -16.21
CA GLU A 385 26.41 -20.84 -16.92
C GLU A 385 26.33 -22.15 -16.10
N ALA A 386 25.96 -23.24 -16.76
CA ALA A 386 25.67 -24.51 -16.10
C ALA A 386 26.67 -25.61 -16.50
N GLU A 387 27.30 -26.21 -15.50
CA GLU A 387 28.19 -27.37 -15.64
C GLU A 387 27.62 -28.55 -14.85
N VAL A 388 27.72 -29.76 -15.42
CA VAL A 388 27.32 -31.00 -14.74
C VAL A 388 28.54 -31.88 -14.57
N SER A 389 28.90 -32.20 -13.33
CA SER A 389 30.01 -33.11 -12.98
C SER A 389 29.56 -34.03 -11.85
N ASP A 390 29.77 -35.33 -12.01
CA ASP A 390 29.60 -36.35 -10.96
C ASP A 390 28.26 -36.29 -10.18
N GLY A 391 27.16 -35.96 -10.87
CA GLY A 391 25.82 -35.86 -10.29
C GLY A 391 25.50 -34.51 -9.62
N THR A 392 26.40 -33.54 -9.67
CA THR A 392 26.19 -32.17 -9.21
C THR A 392 25.95 -31.22 -10.40
N LEU A 393 24.88 -30.43 -10.32
CA LEU A 393 24.60 -29.30 -11.21
C LEU A 393 25.21 -28.03 -10.60
N ARG A 394 26.28 -27.52 -11.22
CA ARG A 394 26.88 -26.23 -10.87
C ARG A 394 26.29 -25.12 -11.70
N LEU A 395 25.78 -24.09 -11.03
CA LEU A 395 25.26 -22.87 -11.65
C LEU A 395 26.16 -21.68 -11.27
N THR A 396 26.86 -21.13 -12.25
CA THR A 396 27.79 -20.02 -12.08
C THR A 396 27.16 -18.73 -12.60
N LEU A 397 27.03 -17.73 -11.73
CA LEU A 397 26.33 -16.46 -12.01
C LEU A 397 27.29 -15.26 -12.06
N PRO A 398 26.92 -14.18 -12.78
CA PRO A 398 27.74 -12.96 -12.85
C PRO A 398 27.63 -12.08 -11.59
N TYR A 399 26.51 -12.11 -10.87
CA TYR A 399 26.25 -11.22 -9.72
C TYR A 399 25.64 -11.96 -8.52
N GLU A 400 26.06 -11.59 -7.31
CA GLU A 400 25.60 -12.23 -6.07
C GLU A 400 24.09 -12.06 -5.79
N PHE A 401 23.48 -10.95 -6.24
CA PHE A 401 22.03 -10.76 -6.15
C PHE A 401 21.23 -11.89 -6.83
N HIS A 402 21.70 -12.38 -7.99
CA HIS A 402 21.05 -13.50 -8.69
C HIS A 402 21.27 -14.83 -7.98
N LYS A 403 22.46 -15.05 -7.40
CA LYS A 403 22.74 -16.22 -6.54
C LYS A 403 21.79 -16.25 -5.36
N ASN A 404 21.63 -15.13 -4.65
CA ASN A 404 20.76 -15.07 -3.47
C ASN A 404 19.30 -15.39 -3.81
N ARG A 405 18.77 -14.89 -4.93
CA ARG A 405 17.43 -15.27 -5.42
C ARG A 405 17.33 -16.73 -5.85
N LEU A 406 18.31 -17.27 -6.57
CA LEU A 406 18.29 -18.68 -7.00
C LEU A 406 18.50 -19.66 -5.83
N GLN A 407 19.14 -19.23 -4.72
CA GLN A 407 19.28 -19.99 -3.48
C GLN A 407 18.04 -19.96 -2.56
N GLU A 408 17.00 -19.20 -2.90
CA GLU A 408 15.71 -19.26 -2.18
C GLU A 408 15.11 -20.68 -2.29
N LYS A 409 14.66 -21.25 -1.15
CA LYS A 409 14.19 -22.65 -1.08
C LYS A 409 13.07 -22.98 -2.08
N ALA A 410 12.20 -22.02 -2.39
CA ALA A 410 11.15 -22.19 -3.40
C ALA A 410 11.73 -22.37 -4.82
N ASN A 411 12.72 -21.54 -5.19
CA ASN A 411 13.36 -21.57 -6.50
C ASN A 411 14.25 -22.81 -6.66
N LEU A 412 14.98 -23.20 -5.62
CA LEU A 412 15.74 -24.46 -5.59
C LEU A 412 14.83 -25.68 -5.80
N ASN A 413 13.67 -25.74 -5.13
CA ASN A 413 12.72 -26.86 -5.29
C ASN A 413 12.08 -26.91 -6.69
N ILE A 414 11.85 -25.75 -7.33
CA ILE A 414 11.36 -25.68 -8.71
C ILE A 414 12.44 -26.19 -9.67
N ILE A 415 13.70 -25.79 -9.50
CA ILE A 415 14.81 -26.21 -10.36
C ILE A 415 15.13 -27.70 -10.16
N SER A 416 15.15 -28.21 -8.93
CA SER A 416 15.41 -29.64 -8.67
C SER A 416 14.30 -30.54 -9.22
N SER A 417 13.03 -30.21 -9.03
CA SER A 417 11.91 -31.01 -9.56
C SER A 417 11.83 -30.99 -11.09
N ILE A 418 12.13 -29.86 -11.74
CA ILE A 418 12.24 -29.79 -13.21
C ILE A 418 13.45 -30.59 -13.70
N THR A 419 14.62 -30.45 -13.06
CA THR A 419 15.83 -31.21 -13.44
C THR A 419 15.64 -32.71 -13.24
N GLN A 420 14.98 -33.13 -12.16
CA GLN A 420 14.62 -34.53 -11.91
C GLN A 420 13.65 -35.08 -12.95
N SER A 421 12.68 -34.29 -13.42
CA SER A 421 11.75 -34.72 -14.48
C SER A 421 12.42 -34.94 -15.83
N ILE A 422 13.58 -34.32 -16.07
CA ILE A 422 14.35 -34.39 -17.33
C ILE A 422 15.47 -35.44 -17.24
N THR A 423 16.16 -35.54 -16.10
CA THR A 423 17.35 -36.40 -15.91
C THR A 423 17.08 -37.72 -15.20
N GLY A 424 15.93 -37.87 -14.51
CA GLY A 424 15.59 -39.03 -13.69
C GLY A 424 16.26 -39.07 -12.31
N ASP A 425 17.49 -38.57 -12.21
CA ASP A 425 18.23 -38.40 -10.96
C ASP A 425 17.82 -37.12 -10.20
N ASN A 426 18.18 -37.03 -8.91
CA ASN A 426 17.98 -35.84 -8.09
C ASN A 426 19.35 -35.17 -7.79
N PRO A 427 19.88 -34.33 -8.69
CA PRO A 427 21.23 -33.78 -8.56
C PRO A 427 21.35 -32.78 -7.42
N SER A 428 22.52 -32.74 -6.78
CA SER A 428 22.88 -31.66 -5.87
C SER A 428 23.11 -30.37 -6.68
N ILE A 429 22.54 -29.25 -6.23
CA ILE A 429 22.65 -27.95 -6.91
C ILE A 429 23.64 -27.06 -6.15
N GLU A 430 24.78 -26.75 -6.77
CA GLU A 430 25.78 -25.83 -6.24
C GLU A 430 25.72 -24.49 -6.99
N ILE A 431 25.49 -23.38 -6.28
CA ILE A 431 25.36 -22.04 -6.90
C ILE A 431 26.53 -21.15 -6.50
N THR A 432 27.28 -20.67 -7.49
CA THR A 432 28.51 -19.88 -7.31
C THR A 432 28.47 -18.57 -8.10
N VAL A 433 29.46 -17.69 -7.88
CA VAL A 433 29.61 -16.41 -8.59
C VAL A 433 31.03 -16.34 -9.18
N LYS A 434 31.17 -15.75 -10.37
CA LYS A 434 32.48 -15.58 -11.02
C LYS A 434 33.43 -14.71 -10.17
N LYS A 435 34.54 -15.30 -9.72
CA LYS A 435 35.54 -14.70 -8.80
C LYS A 435 36.31 -13.46 -9.31
N ASN A 436 36.00 -12.94 -10.50
CA ASN A 436 36.67 -11.75 -11.06
C ASN A 436 35.90 -10.43 -10.82
N TYR A 437 34.78 -10.45 -10.08
CA TYR A 437 34.13 -9.23 -9.59
C TYR A 437 34.32 -9.12 -8.07
N ASP A 438 35.50 -8.65 -7.66
CA ASP A 438 35.78 -8.34 -6.26
C ASP A 438 36.67 -7.08 -6.13
N ASN A 439 36.12 -6.05 -5.47
CA ASN A 439 36.77 -4.87 -4.87
C ASN A 439 37.33 -3.69 -5.72
N LYS A 440 37.22 -2.50 -5.08
CA LYS A 440 37.91 -1.18 -5.29
C LYS A 440 37.50 -0.22 -6.42
N GLN A 441 36.63 0.73 -6.08
CA GLN A 441 36.75 2.21 -6.21
C GLN A 441 35.47 2.82 -5.60
N SER A 442 35.41 3.76 -4.64
CA SER A 442 36.31 4.80 -4.10
C SER A 442 36.60 6.00 -5.03
N ASN A 443 35.59 6.87 -5.14
CA ASN A 443 35.60 8.28 -5.53
C ASN A 443 36.09 8.70 -6.93
N ASP A 444 35.52 9.84 -7.36
CA ASP A 444 35.99 10.81 -8.35
C ASP A 444 36.23 10.32 -9.80
N SER A 445 35.15 10.28 -10.59
CA SER A 445 35.14 10.70 -12.00
C SER A 445 33.71 11.02 -12.47
N GLU A 446 33.56 11.97 -13.40
CA GLU A 446 32.27 12.26 -14.04
C GLU A 446 31.84 11.14 -15.01
N PRO A 447 30.54 10.88 -15.19
CA PRO A 447 30.06 9.81 -16.06
C PRO A 447 30.30 10.14 -17.54
N THR A 448 31.22 9.41 -18.18
CA THR A 448 31.48 9.52 -19.63
C THR A 448 30.27 9.06 -20.45
N SER A 449 30.02 9.75 -21.57
CA SER A 449 28.79 9.64 -22.39
C SER A 449 28.31 8.22 -22.72
N ASN A 450 29.22 7.28 -22.94
CA ASN A 450 28.89 5.87 -23.22
C ASN A 450 28.02 5.20 -22.14
N SER A 451 28.04 5.67 -20.88
CA SER A 451 27.19 5.10 -19.82
C SER A 451 25.70 5.38 -20.04
N LEU A 452 25.35 6.51 -20.65
CA LEU A 452 23.95 6.90 -20.89
C LEU A 452 23.32 6.12 -22.05
N GLU A 453 24.08 5.84 -23.12
CA GLU A 453 23.60 4.99 -24.22
C GLU A 453 23.22 3.57 -23.75
N VAL A 454 23.98 3.00 -22.81
CA VAL A 454 23.71 1.66 -22.28
C VAL A 454 22.41 1.64 -21.48
N VAL A 455 22.11 2.69 -20.70
CA VAL A 455 20.83 2.83 -19.98
C VAL A 455 19.67 3.01 -20.97
N SER A 456 19.83 3.85 -21.99
CA SER A 456 18.83 4.07 -23.06
C SER A 456 18.46 2.78 -23.80
N LYS A 457 19.43 1.89 -24.06
CA LYS A 457 19.19 0.59 -24.72
C LYS A 457 18.56 -0.48 -23.81
N ILE A 458 18.52 -0.26 -22.48
CA ILE A 458 17.88 -1.15 -21.51
C ILE A 458 16.45 -0.68 -21.19
N PHE A 459 16.22 0.63 -21.10
CA PHE A 459 14.90 1.24 -20.89
C PHE A 459 14.43 1.94 -22.17
N GLY A 460 13.93 1.16 -23.12
CA GLY A 460 13.54 1.66 -24.43
C GLY A 460 12.36 2.62 -24.40
N GLY A 461 12.54 3.80 -24.99
CA GLY A 461 11.46 4.77 -25.25
C GLY A 461 11.35 5.90 -24.23
N GLY A 462 12.23 6.90 -24.34
CA GLY A 462 12.10 8.19 -23.68
C GLY A 462 12.88 9.24 -24.47
N GLU A 463 12.19 10.26 -24.98
CA GLU A 463 12.83 11.37 -25.70
C GLU A 463 13.55 12.28 -24.71
N VAL A 464 14.75 12.74 -25.10
CA VAL A 464 15.46 13.80 -24.39
C VAL A 464 15.06 15.12 -25.04
N LEU A 465 14.50 16.03 -24.25
CA LEU A 465 14.37 17.44 -24.60
C LEU A 465 15.59 18.19 -24.02
N ASP A 466 16.14 19.12 -24.81
CA ASP A 466 17.30 19.95 -24.47
C ASP A 466 17.04 20.96 -23.33
#